data_AF-A0AAW0XDM7-F1
#
_entry.id   AF-A0AAW0XDM7-F1
#
_cell.length_a   1.000
_cell.length_b   1.000
_cell.length_c   1.000
_cell.angle_alpha   90.00
_cell.angle_beta   90.00
_cell.angle_gamma   90.00
#
_symmetry.space_group_name_H-M   'P 1'
#
loop_
_entity.id
_entity.type
_entity.pdbx_description
1 polymer ?
#
loop_
_entity_poly.entity_id
_entity_poly.type
_entity_poly.pdbx_seq_one_letter_code
_entity_poly.pdbx_strand_id
1 'polypeptide(L)'
;MMSYHSSCVEEELDRLSREEVPPQLPEVDNYYFCPLYLEDMDKVRHAIYMFVDLFGLSRFDKECLIRFTLTVKKNYRRVPYHNWTHGFSVANSMYTIIKHAPKTFRPLENDAALYRDSN
;
A
#
# COMPACT_ATOMS: atom_id res chain seq x y z
N MET A 1 -20.59 -17.80 14.40
CA MET A 1 -19.61 -17.90 13.29
C MET A 1 -19.01 -16.55 12.88
N MET A 2 -19.71 -15.41 13.04
CA MET A 2 -19.11 -14.08 12.76
C MET A 2 -18.13 -13.55 13.83
N SER A 3 -18.27 -13.93 15.10
CA SER A 3 -17.42 -13.41 16.19
C SER A 3 -15.94 -13.80 16.04
N TYR A 4 -15.65 -15.05 15.67
CA TYR A 4 -14.27 -15.54 15.47
C TYR A 4 -13.55 -14.82 14.32
N HIS A 5 -14.29 -14.47 13.26
CA HIS A 5 -13.74 -13.74 12.11
C HIS A 5 -13.58 -12.24 12.35
N SER A 6 -14.24 -11.69 13.36
CA SER A 6 -14.02 -10.31 13.81
C SER A 6 -12.85 -10.25 14.79
N SER A 7 -12.72 -11.21 15.71
CA SER A 7 -11.61 -11.27 16.66
C SER A 7 -10.25 -11.46 15.98
N CYS A 8 -10.18 -12.25 14.91
CA CYS A 8 -8.94 -12.46 14.15
C CYS A 8 -8.49 -11.18 13.42
N VAL A 9 -9.41 -10.36 12.93
CA VAL A 9 -9.08 -9.07 12.28
C VAL A 9 -8.60 -8.04 13.30
N GLU A 10 -9.19 -8.03 14.50
CA GLU A 10 -8.73 -7.16 15.59
C GLU A 10 -7.33 -7.56 16.08
N GLU A 11 -7.01 -8.85 16.12
CA GLU A 11 -5.66 -9.33 16.44
C GLU A 11 -4.64 -8.97 15.34
N GLU A 12 -4.99 -9.17 14.06
CA GLU A 12 -4.16 -8.73 12.93
C GLU A 12 -3.93 -7.21 12.95
N LEU A 13 -4.97 -6.43 13.28
CA LEU A 13 -4.92 -4.98 13.41
C LEU A 13 -3.99 -4.56 14.55
N ASP A 14 -4.18 -5.08 15.76
CA ASP A 14 -3.36 -4.74 16.93
C ASP A 14 -1.88 -5.06 16.69
N ARG A 15 -1.58 -6.20 16.04
CA ARG A 15 -0.22 -6.56 15.64
C ARG A 15 0.38 -5.56 14.67
N LEU A 16 -0.31 -5.26 13.56
CA LEU A 16 0.18 -4.33 12.53
C LEU A 16 0.27 -2.89 13.03
N SER A 17 -0.61 -2.48 13.95
CA SER A 17 -0.58 -1.13 14.53
C SER A 17 0.69 -0.88 15.34
N ARG A 18 1.24 -1.92 15.99
CA ARG A 18 2.50 -1.88 16.75
C ARG A 18 3.75 -1.95 15.88
N GLU A 19 3.64 -2.48 14.67
CA GLU A 19 4.75 -2.55 13.72
C GLU A 19 5.03 -1.18 13.10
N GLU A 20 6.30 -0.76 13.02
CA GLU A 20 6.67 0.43 12.27
C GLU A 20 6.73 0.12 10.78
N VAL A 21 6.25 1.07 9.95
CA VAL A 21 6.42 0.96 8.50
C VAL A 21 7.89 1.22 8.19
N PRO A 22 8.61 0.30 7.52
CA PRO A 22 10.03 0.49 7.25
C PRO A 22 10.23 1.74 6.37
N PRO A 23 11.31 2.51 6.55
CA PRO A 23 11.57 3.71 5.75
C PRO A 23 11.86 3.37 4.28
N GLN A 24 12.36 2.17 4.01
CA GLN A 24 12.64 1.67 2.68
C GLN A 24 12.27 0.19 2.60
N LEU A 25 11.72 -0.21 1.46
CA LEU A 25 11.41 -1.60 1.15
C LEU A 25 12.06 -1.93 -0.19
N PRO A 26 13.18 -2.67 -0.23
CA PRO A 26 13.87 -2.97 -1.47
C PRO A 26 12.97 -3.68 -2.48
N GLU A 27 13.18 -3.38 -3.76
CA GLU A 27 12.56 -4.04 -4.92
C GLU A 27 11.05 -3.85 -5.10
N VAL A 28 10.33 -3.22 -4.16
CA VAL A 28 8.87 -3.04 -4.31
C VAL A 28 8.50 -2.12 -5.48
N ASP A 29 9.40 -1.22 -5.88
CA ASP A 29 9.26 -0.32 -7.04
C ASP A 29 9.96 -0.86 -8.30
N ASN A 30 10.29 -2.16 -8.33
CA ASN A 30 10.87 -2.81 -9.49
C ASN A 30 9.76 -3.38 -10.38
N TYR A 31 9.80 -3.08 -11.69
CA TYR A 31 8.87 -3.64 -12.67
C TYR A 31 8.87 -5.18 -12.76
N TYR A 32 9.95 -5.82 -12.31
CA TYR A 32 10.11 -7.28 -12.28
C TYR A 32 9.75 -7.90 -10.92
N PHE A 33 9.27 -7.10 -9.96
CA PHE A 33 8.79 -7.61 -8.68
C PHE A 33 7.67 -8.64 -8.90
N CYS A 34 7.75 -9.76 -8.18
CA CYS A 34 6.81 -10.87 -8.36
C CYS A 34 5.96 -11.10 -7.09
N PRO A 35 4.72 -10.57 -7.05
CA PRO A 35 3.83 -10.72 -5.90
C PRO A 35 3.37 -12.14 -5.59
N LEU A 36 3.53 -13.08 -6.53
CA LEU A 36 3.03 -14.45 -6.41
C LEU A 36 3.68 -15.22 -5.26
N TYR A 37 4.94 -14.91 -4.94
CA TYR A 37 5.72 -15.60 -3.90
C TYR A 37 5.60 -14.95 -2.52
N LEU A 38 4.96 -13.79 -2.41
CA LEU A 38 4.72 -13.16 -1.11
C LEU A 38 3.59 -13.87 -0.38
N GLU A 39 3.68 -13.93 0.95
CA GLU A 39 2.54 -14.31 1.79
C GLU A 39 1.48 -13.21 1.81
N ASP A 40 0.24 -13.54 2.16
CA ASP A 40 -0.86 -12.57 2.13
C ASP A 40 -0.69 -11.42 3.12
N MET A 41 -0.07 -11.68 4.27
CA MET A 41 0.23 -10.64 5.26
C MET A 41 1.40 -9.76 4.83
N ASP A 42 2.37 -10.30 4.12
CA ASP A 42 3.45 -9.47 3.57
C ASP A 42 2.93 -8.55 2.48
N LYS A 43 1.99 -9.02 1.63
CA LYS A 43 1.27 -8.14 0.69
C LYS A 43 0.54 -7.00 1.43
N VAL A 44 -0.06 -7.25 2.60
CA VAL A 44 -0.68 -6.19 3.42
C VAL A 44 0.37 -5.17 3.87
N ARG A 45 1.52 -5.63 4.39
CA ARG A 45 2.62 -4.74 4.81
C ARG A 45 3.17 -3.92 3.64
N HIS A 46 3.38 -4.55 2.49
CA HIS A 46 3.84 -3.89 1.27
C HIS A 46 2.82 -2.86 0.78
N ALA A 47 1.52 -3.17 0.83
CA ALA A 47 0.47 -2.22 0.46
C ALA A 47 0.44 -0.99 1.38
N ILE A 48 0.59 -1.20 2.69
CA ILE A 48 0.70 -0.10 3.66
C ILE A 48 1.96 0.73 3.38
N TYR A 49 3.10 0.10 3.14
CA TYR A 49 4.34 0.78 2.77
C TYR A 49 4.17 1.63 1.51
N MET A 50 3.67 1.06 0.42
CA MET A 50 3.44 1.78 -0.84
C MET A 50 2.53 2.98 -0.66
N PHE A 51 1.49 2.87 0.17
CA PHE A 51 0.57 3.98 0.45
C PHE A 51 1.26 5.10 1.24
N VAL A 52 2.01 4.74 2.29
CA VAL A 52 2.77 5.70 3.11
C VAL A 52 3.86 6.39 2.30
N ASP A 53 4.58 5.66 1.46
CA ASP A 53 5.64 6.21 0.60
C ASP A 53 5.09 7.18 -0.46
N LEU A 54 3.89 6.92 -1.01
CA LEU A 54 3.27 7.83 -1.99
C LEU A 54 2.62 9.07 -1.38
N PHE A 55 1.96 8.95 -0.22
CA PHE A 55 1.08 10.00 0.29
C PHE A 55 1.49 10.58 1.65
N GLY A 56 2.42 9.93 2.35
CA GLY A 56 2.80 10.25 3.71
C GLY A 56 1.75 9.88 4.75
N LEU A 57 2.20 9.63 5.99
CA LEU A 57 1.32 9.39 7.14
C LEU A 57 0.68 10.67 7.70
N SER A 58 1.16 11.86 7.32
CA SER A 58 0.58 13.13 7.81
C SER A 58 -0.86 13.36 7.34
N ARG A 59 -1.28 12.69 6.26
CA ARG A 59 -2.59 12.86 5.64
C ARG A 59 -3.61 11.79 6.06
N PHE A 60 -3.17 10.72 6.73
CA PHE A 60 -4.01 9.55 7.00
C PHE A 60 -3.72 8.95 8.37
N ASP A 61 -4.78 8.57 9.08
CA ASP A 61 -4.66 7.79 10.30
C ASP A 61 -4.15 6.36 9.98
N LYS A 62 -3.07 5.96 10.66
CA LYS A 62 -2.38 4.67 10.42
C LYS A 62 -3.31 3.48 10.66
N GLU A 63 -4.10 3.52 11.73
CA GLU A 63 -5.00 2.43 12.09
C GLU A 63 -6.12 2.29 11.05
N CYS A 64 -6.67 3.42 10.57
CA CYS A 64 -7.63 3.45 9.48
C CYS A 64 -7.07 2.83 8.19
N LEU A 65 -5.81 3.15 7.82
CA LEU A 65 -5.14 2.57 6.66
C LEU A 65 -4.96 1.04 6.79
N ILE A 66 -4.54 0.57 7.97
CA ILE A 66 -4.37 -0.86 8.24
C ILE A 66 -5.71 -1.57 8.14
N ARG A 67 -6.74 -1.05 8.83
CA ARG A 67 -8.09 -1.61 8.83
C ARG A 67 -8.69 -1.64 7.43
N PHE A 68 -8.50 -0.58 6.65
CA PHE A 68 -8.90 -0.53 5.23
C PHE A 68 -8.23 -1.65 4.43
N THR A 69 -6.91 -1.80 4.54
CA THR A 69 -6.14 -2.79 3.78
C THR A 69 -6.54 -4.23 4.15
N LEU A 70 -6.69 -4.53 5.44
CA LEU A 70 -7.18 -5.83 5.93
C LEU A 70 -8.61 -6.12 5.43
N THR A 71 -9.47 -5.10 5.42
CA THR A 71 -10.84 -5.21 4.92
C THR A 71 -10.84 -5.52 3.41
N VAL A 72 -10.02 -4.83 2.62
CA VAL A 72 -9.87 -5.10 1.18
C VAL A 72 -9.41 -6.54 0.93
N LYS A 73 -8.34 -7.00 1.60
CA LYS A 73 -7.86 -8.40 1.54
C LYS A 73 -8.99 -9.39 1.82
N LYS A 74 -9.73 -9.20 2.92
CA LYS A 74 -10.80 -10.10 3.37
C LYS A 74 -11.96 -10.20 2.38
N ASN A 75 -12.21 -9.14 1.61
CA ASN A 75 -13.30 -9.10 0.65
C ASN A 75 -12.95 -9.70 -0.72
N TYR A 76 -11.68 -10.02 -0.99
CA TYR A 76 -11.31 -10.80 -2.16
C TYR A 76 -11.73 -12.27 -2.01
N ARG A 77 -12.36 -12.82 -3.05
CA ARG A 77 -12.77 -14.23 -3.09
C ARG A 77 -11.61 -15.13 -3.54
N ARG A 78 -11.63 -16.39 -3.12
CA ARG A 78 -10.69 -17.43 -3.56
C ARG A 78 -11.09 -17.96 -4.94
N VAL A 79 -10.90 -17.14 -5.96
CA VAL A 79 -11.15 -17.50 -7.37
C VAL A 79 -9.85 -17.52 -8.16
N PRO A 80 -9.80 -18.24 -9.29
CA PRO A 80 -8.68 -18.15 -10.22
C PRO A 80 -8.50 -16.70 -10.68
N TYR A 81 -7.26 -16.24 -10.67
CA TYR A 81 -6.81 -14.91 -11.11
C TYR A 81 -7.37 -13.71 -10.31
N HIS A 82 -8.68 -13.48 -10.22
CA HIS A 82 -9.29 -12.30 -9.56
C HIS A 82 -9.32 -12.41 -8.02
N ASN A 83 -8.16 -12.66 -7.42
CA ASN A 83 -7.96 -12.82 -5.98
C ASN A 83 -7.08 -11.70 -5.41
N TRP A 84 -6.81 -11.78 -4.10
CA TRP A 84 -6.01 -10.78 -3.38
C TRP A 84 -4.64 -10.56 -4.03
N THR A 85 -3.96 -11.63 -4.47
CA THR A 85 -2.67 -11.52 -5.14
C THR A 85 -2.74 -10.68 -6.39
N HIS A 86 -3.76 -10.86 -7.24
CA HIS A 86 -3.93 -10.02 -8.43
C HIS A 86 -4.27 -8.57 -8.08
N GLY A 87 -5.16 -8.34 -7.12
CA GLY A 87 -5.47 -6.98 -6.65
C GLY A 87 -4.23 -6.24 -6.16
N PHE A 88 -3.38 -6.92 -5.40
CA PHE A 88 -2.10 -6.39 -4.96
C PHE A 88 -1.10 -6.19 -6.12
N SER A 89 -1.00 -7.12 -7.09
CA SER A 89 -0.13 -6.96 -8.26
C SER A 89 -0.46 -5.70 -9.08
N VAL A 90 -1.76 -5.40 -9.23
CA VAL A 90 -2.22 -4.18 -9.91
C VAL A 90 -1.80 -2.94 -9.11
N ALA A 91 -1.99 -2.96 -7.79
CA ALA A 91 -1.59 -1.85 -6.92
C ALA A 91 -0.07 -1.62 -6.95
N ASN A 92 0.73 -2.68 -6.92
CA ASN A 92 2.19 -2.63 -7.02
C ASN A 92 2.68 -2.10 -8.38
N SER A 93 2.02 -2.51 -9.47
CA SER A 93 2.32 -1.97 -10.81
C SER A 93 2.04 -0.47 -10.87
N MET A 94 0.91 -0.03 -10.31
CA MET A 94 0.57 1.40 -10.26
C MET A 94 1.56 2.18 -9.40
N TYR A 95 1.94 1.65 -8.23
CA TYR A 95 2.96 2.23 -7.37
C TYR A 95 4.28 2.42 -8.13
N THR A 96 4.76 1.37 -8.80
CA THR A 96 5.98 1.40 -9.62
C THR A 96 5.91 2.48 -10.70
N ILE A 97 4.80 2.56 -11.44
CA ILE A 97 4.59 3.60 -12.46
C ILE A 97 4.68 5.00 -11.85
N ILE A 98 4.02 5.25 -10.71
CA ILE A 98 4.04 6.56 -10.04
C ILE A 98 5.47 6.92 -9.60
N LYS A 99 6.21 5.97 -9.03
CA LYS A 99 7.61 6.19 -8.58
C LYS A 99 8.55 6.53 -9.72
N HIS A 100 8.39 5.90 -10.88
CA HIS A 100 9.23 6.12 -12.06
C HIS A 100 8.72 7.24 -13.00
N ALA A 101 7.54 7.81 -12.75
CA ALA A 101 6.99 8.92 -13.53
C ALA A 101 6.69 10.19 -12.69
N PRO A 102 7.68 10.74 -11.95
CA PRO A 102 7.47 11.83 -11.00
C PRO A 102 7.07 13.17 -11.64
N LYS A 103 7.19 13.32 -12.96
CA LYS A 103 6.79 14.52 -13.71
C LYS A 103 5.38 14.43 -14.29
N THR A 104 4.82 13.22 -14.32
CA THR A 104 3.48 12.95 -14.86
C THR A 104 2.45 12.89 -13.74
N PHE A 105 2.84 12.30 -12.61
CA PHE A 105 2.01 12.17 -11.42
C PHE A 105 2.63 13.00 -10.29
N ARG A 106 2.47 14.31 -10.34
CA ARG A 106 2.64 15.16 -9.15
C ARG A 106 1.34 15.91 -8.85
N PRO A 107 1.00 16.03 -7.55
CA PRO A 107 -0.21 16.69 -7.09
C PRO A 107 -0.05 18.19 -7.31
N LEU A 108 -0.95 18.83 -8.08
CA LEU A 108 -1.41 20.23 -8.05
C LEU A 108 -0.48 21.42 -7.66
N GLU A 109 0.82 21.23 -7.44
CA GLU A 109 1.72 22.16 -6.72
C GLU A 109 3.09 22.30 -7.40
N ASN A 110 3.23 21.97 -8.69
CA ASN A 110 4.47 22.27 -9.42
C ASN A 110 4.57 23.71 -9.94
N ASP A 111 3.51 24.53 -9.83
CA ASP A 111 3.59 25.93 -10.25
C ASP A 111 4.22 26.85 -9.20
N ALA A 112 4.33 26.43 -7.94
CA ALA A 112 4.91 27.28 -6.88
C ALA A 112 6.44 27.18 -6.77
N ALA A 113 7.05 26.07 -7.21
CA ALA A 113 8.50 25.86 -7.11
C ALA A 113 9.28 26.42 -8.32
N LEU A 114 8.66 26.50 -9.50
CA LEU A 114 9.33 27.03 -10.71
C LEU A 114 9.45 28.57 -10.72
N TYR A 115 8.71 29.29 -9.86
CA TYR A 115 8.82 30.75 -9.74
C TYR A 115 9.89 31.23 -8.75
N ARG A 116 10.48 30.35 -7.92
CA ARG A 116 11.50 30.77 -6.93
C ARG A 116 12.94 30.75 -7.43
N ASP A 117 13.20 30.10 -8.57
CA ASP A 117 14.55 30.02 -9.15
C ASP A 117 14.76 31.01 -10.32
N SER A 118 13.88 32.01 -10.46
CA SER A 118 13.94 33.02 -11.53
C SER A 118 14.34 34.43 -11.05
N ASN A 119 15.04 34.57 -9.91
CA ASN A 119 15.51 35.87 -9.43
C ASN A 119 16.92 35.82 -8.85
#